data_AF-A0A524LCY7-F1
#
_entry.id   AF-A0A524LCY7-F1
#
_cell.length_a   1.000
_cell.length_b   1.000
_cell.length_c   1.000
_cell.angle_alpha   90.00
_cell.angle_beta   90.00
_cell.angle_gamma   90.00
#
_symmetry.space_group_name_H-M   'P 1'
#
loop_
_entity.id
_entity.type
_entity.pdbx_description
1 polymer ?
#
loop_
_entity_poly.entity_id
_entity_poly.type
_entity_poly.pdbx_seq_one_letter_code
_entity_poly.pdbx_strand_id
1 'polypeptide(L)'
;MLIFDSESKPIILDSIHTPTVTDHFWVLDLSMMDFTLAPLISLEEVICPTLQLNIKGFEFTLPANWNILVYDAETSQLDVVEIADACGKEFTALCYGPRQSRHTPAVIAISNYFVEHKNVGPLLNKQQMLCHPIGPDEWINVAPSDTYNKYLKDRAVGDLLSD
;
A
#
# COMPACT_ATOMS: atom_id res chain seq x y z
N MET A 1 2.83 7.92 7.48
CA MET A 1 2.63 7.23 6.17
C MET A 1 2.17 8.24 5.14
N LEU A 2 2.05 7.85 3.87
CA LEU A 2 1.47 8.70 2.83
C LEU A 2 0.15 8.12 2.32
N ILE A 3 -0.76 8.98 1.87
CA ILE A 3 -2.03 8.63 1.22
C ILE A 3 -2.23 9.48 -0.04
N PHE A 4 -3.05 9.04 -0.98
CA PHE A 4 -3.64 9.93 -1.99
C PHE A 4 -5.02 10.40 -1.56
N ASP A 5 -5.30 11.70 -1.65
CA ASP A 5 -6.62 12.28 -1.36
C ASP A 5 -7.63 12.12 -2.51
N SER A 6 -8.82 12.68 -2.34
CA SER A 6 -9.90 12.70 -3.35
C SER A 6 -9.54 13.46 -4.63
N GLU A 7 -8.55 14.35 -4.58
CA GLU A 7 -7.99 15.05 -5.75
C GLU A 7 -6.77 14.33 -6.33
N SER A 8 -6.47 13.11 -5.86
CA SER A 8 -5.31 12.34 -6.27
C SER A 8 -3.97 13.06 -6.05
N LYS A 9 -3.87 13.79 -4.93
CA LYS A 9 -2.65 14.42 -4.44
C LYS A 9 -2.10 13.66 -3.23
N PRO A 10 -0.77 13.45 -3.15
CA PRO A 10 -0.17 12.78 -2.01
C PRO A 10 -0.20 13.68 -0.77
N ILE A 11 -0.63 13.14 0.37
CA ILE A 11 -0.66 13.79 1.68
C ILE A 11 0.16 12.95 2.67
N ILE A 12 0.92 13.63 3.52
CA ILE A 12 1.68 13.00 4.61
C ILE A 12 0.79 12.93 5.85
N LEU A 13 0.77 11.76 6.48
CA LEU A 13 0.17 11.53 7.79
C LEU A 13 1.29 11.35 8.82
N ASP A 14 1.49 12.34 9.68
CA ASP A 14 2.55 12.40 10.69
C ASP A 14 2.04 12.55 12.14
N SER A 15 0.76 12.94 12.29
CA SER A 15 0.12 13.23 13.57
C SER A 15 -1.37 12.95 13.52
N ILE A 16 -1.91 12.33 14.57
CA ILE A 16 -3.35 12.17 14.80
C ILE A 16 -4.00 13.43 15.40
N HIS A 17 -3.19 14.39 15.85
CA HIS A 17 -3.65 15.62 16.51
C HIS A 17 -3.82 16.80 15.54
N THR A 18 -3.23 16.70 14.35
CA THR A 18 -3.34 17.73 13.33
C THR A 18 -4.57 17.43 12.46
N PRO A 19 -5.50 18.38 12.29
CA PRO A 19 -6.62 18.21 11.38
C PRO A 19 -6.12 17.84 9.98
N THR A 20 -6.59 16.72 9.46
CA THR A 20 -6.32 16.33 8.07
C THR A 20 -7.25 17.11 7.15
N VAL A 21 -6.71 17.66 6.06
CA VAL A 21 -7.46 18.48 5.09
C VAL A 21 -8.28 17.66 4.09
N THR A 22 -8.20 16.33 4.15
CA THR A 22 -8.96 15.42 3.29
C THR A 22 -10.00 14.63 4.08
N ASP A 23 -11.11 14.32 3.42
CA ASP A 23 -12.20 13.49 3.94
C ASP A 23 -12.22 12.08 3.31
N HIS A 24 -11.46 11.85 2.23
CA HIS A 24 -11.36 10.57 1.55
C HIS A 24 -9.93 10.28 1.11
N PHE A 25 -9.66 9.01 0.82
CA PHE A 25 -8.39 8.55 0.31
C PHE A 25 -8.54 7.31 -0.57
N TRP A 26 -7.56 7.08 -1.45
CA TRP A 26 -7.57 5.93 -2.35
C TRP A 26 -7.22 4.63 -1.64
N VAL A 27 -8.01 3.60 -1.93
CA VAL A 27 -7.79 2.21 -1.51
C VAL A 27 -8.01 1.26 -2.68
N LEU A 28 -7.38 0.10 -2.64
CA LEU A 28 -7.86 -1.08 -3.36
C LEU A 28 -8.96 -1.71 -2.51
N ASP A 29 -10.20 -1.67 -2.99
CA ASP A 29 -11.33 -2.37 -2.39
C ASP A 29 -11.39 -3.78 -2.95
N LEU A 30 -11.05 -4.76 -2.12
CA LEU A 30 -10.97 -6.17 -2.48
C LEU A 30 -12.35 -6.84 -2.61
N SER A 31 -13.42 -6.19 -2.15
CA SER A 31 -14.79 -6.65 -2.40
C SER A 31 -15.26 -6.29 -3.81
N MET A 32 -14.76 -5.17 -4.34
CA MET A 32 -15.02 -4.69 -5.70
C MET A 32 -13.93 -5.08 -6.70
N MET A 33 -12.75 -5.48 -6.20
CA MET A 33 -11.52 -5.71 -6.98
C MET A 33 -11.14 -4.48 -7.81
N ASP A 34 -11.30 -3.29 -7.22
CA ASP A 34 -11.09 -2.03 -7.90
C ASP A 34 -10.57 -0.93 -6.96
N PHE A 35 -9.95 0.10 -7.53
CA PHE A 35 -9.49 1.25 -6.79
C PHE A 35 -10.66 2.21 -6.55
N THR A 36 -10.90 2.55 -5.29
CA THR A 36 -12.02 3.40 -4.89
C THR A 36 -11.58 4.46 -3.89
N LEU A 37 -12.42 5.48 -3.71
CA LEU A 37 -12.28 6.44 -2.63
C LEU A 37 -13.00 5.92 -1.39
N ALA A 38 -12.27 5.76 -0.29
CA ALA A 38 -12.81 5.43 1.01
C ALA A 38 -12.80 6.67 1.92
N PRO A 39 -13.80 6.83 2.81
CA PRO A 39 -13.82 7.94 3.75
C PRO A 39 -12.69 7.79 4.79
N LEU A 40 -12.00 8.89 5.07
CA LEU A 40 -11.03 9.00 6.16
C LEU A 40 -11.75 9.24 7.49
N ILE A 41 -12.18 8.15 8.13
CA ILE A 41 -12.97 8.21 9.37
C ILE A 41 -12.07 8.45 10.60
N SER A 42 -10.90 7.82 10.63
CA SER A 42 -9.97 7.90 11.75
C SER A 42 -8.53 7.65 11.31
N LEU A 43 -7.60 8.25 12.04
CA LEU A 43 -6.20 7.90 12.01
C LEU A 43 -5.85 6.99 13.19
N GLU A 44 -4.82 6.18 13.03
CA GLU A 44 -4.20 5.40 14.09
C GLU A 44 -2.72 5.75 14.20
N GLU A 45 -2.20 5.70 15.44
CA GLU A 45 -0.77 5.78 15.72
C GLU A 45 -0.33 4.49 16.39
N VAL A 46 0.70 3.86 15.83
CA VAL A 46 1.27 2.62 16.35
C VAL A 46 2.78 2.76 16.41
N ILE A 47 3.36 2.39 17.55
CA ILE A 47 4.80 2.30 17.74
C ILE A 47 5.21 0.83 17.66
N CYS A 48 5.97 0.45 16.64
CA CYS A 48 6.32 -0.95 16.37
C CYS A 48 7.60 -1.09 15.51
N PRO A 49 8.15 -2.31 15.38
CA PRO A 49 9.21 -2.59 14.42
C PRO A 49 8.79 -2.19 13.01
N THR A 50 9.68 -1.51 12.30
CA THR A 50 9.39 -0.85 11.03
C THR A 50 10.56 -1.03 10.08
N LEU A 51 10.27 -1.29 8.81
CA LEU A 51 11.27 -1.39 7.76
C LEU A 51 11.23 -0.13 6.88
N GLN A 52 12.40 0.32 6.44
CA GLN A 52 12.52 1.31 5.39
C GLN A 52 12.58 0.58 4.04
N LEU A 53 11.65 0.93 3.17
CA LEU A 53 11.56 0.40 1.82
C LEU A 53 12.07 1.45 0.83
N ASN A 54 12.67 0.99 -0.26
CA ASN A 54 13.01 1.77 -1.44
C ASN A 54 12.35 1.12 -2.66
N ILE A 55 11.44 1.86 -3.29
CA ILE A 55 10.73 1.43 -4.50
C ILE A 55 10.83 2.56 -5.52
N LYS A 56 11.36 2.28 -6.72
CA LYS A 56 11.61 3.28 -7.77
C LYS A 56 12.42 4.50 -7.27
N GLY A 57 13.31 4.31 -6.29
CA GLY A 57 14.12 5.38 -5.72
C GLY A 57 13.40 6.25 -4.68
N PHE A 58 12.14 5.96 -4.35
CA PHE A 58 11.41 6.61 -3.28
C PHE A 58 11.54 5.81 -1.99
N GLU A 59 11.98 6.48 -0.92
CA GLU A 59 12.17 5.88 0.39
C GLU A 59 11.01 6.22 1.33
N PHE A 60 10.48 5.21 2.00
CA PHE A 60 9.39 5.34 2.96
C PHE A 60 9.45 4.22 3.99
N THR A 61 8.72 4.38 5.09
CA THR A 61 8.69 3.43 6.20
C THR A 61 7.32 2.80 6.34
N LEU A 62 7.27 1.50 6.59
CA LEU A 62 6.05 0.76 6.93
C LEU A 62 6.30 -0.18 8.11
N PRO A 63 5.29 -0.43 8.95
CA PRO A 63 5.38 -1.47 9.98
C PRO A 63 5.82 -2.80 9.39
N ALA A 64 6.74 -3.51 10.04
CA ALA A 64 7.31 -4.75 9.51
C ALA A 64 6.26 -5.87 9.35
N ASN A 65 5.22 -5.85 10.18
CA ASN A 65 4.11 -6.81 10.15
C ASN A 65 2.97 -6.42 9.19
N TRP A 66 3.11 -5.32 8.45
CA TRP A 66 2.19 -5.02 7.36
C TRP A 66 2.51 -5.88 6.15
N ASN A 67 1.59 -5.89 5.21
CA ASN A 67 1.65 -6.68 4.00
C ASN A 67 1.64 -5.77 2.78
N ILE A 68 2.28 -6.21 1.70
CA ILE A 68 2.37 -5.51 0.42
C ILE A 68 1.87 -6.42 -0.70
N LEU A 69 1.08 -5.84 -1.63
CA LEU A 69 0.62 -6.52 -2.83
C LEU A 69 1.79 -6.66 -3.81
N VAL A 70 2.04 -7.89 -4.21
CA VAL A 70 3.06 -8.25 -5.19
C VAL A 70 2.43 -9.01 -6.33
N TYR A 71 3.16 -9.10 -7.44
CA TYR A 71 2.75 -9.96 -8.53
C TYR A 71 3.95 -10.63 -9.18
N ASP A 72 3.70 -11.80 -9.75
CA ASP A 72 4.67 -12.51 -10.58
C ASP A 72 4.63 -11.94 -12.01
N ALA A 73 5.77 -11.45 -12.50
CA ALA A 73 5.83 -10.76 -13.79
C ALA A 73 5.62 -11.68 -15.00
N GLU A 74 5.80 -13.00 -14.85
CA GLU A 74 5.64 -13.97 -15.94
C GLU A 74 4.18 -14.44 -16.05
N THR A 75 3.55 -14.70 -14.92
CA THR A 75 2.20 -15.28 -14.82
C THR A 75 1.12 -14.24 -14.54
N SER A 76 1.52 -13.02 -14.19
CA SER A 76 0.63 -11.95 -13.70
C SER A 76 -0.17 -12.31 -12.44
N GLN A 77 0.21 -13.37 -11.72
CA GLN A 77 -0.50 -13.81 -10.53
C GLN A 77 -0.26 -12.85 -9.36
N LEU A 78 -1.34 -12.49 -8.65
CA LEU A 78 -1.29 -11.63 -7.48
C LEU A 78 -0.99 -12.44 -6.23
N ASP A 79 -0.21 -11.86 -5.33
CA ASP A 79 0.04 -12.41 -4.00
C ASP A 79 0.26 -11.28 -2.98
N VAL A 80 0.22 -11.60 -1.70
CA VAL A 80 0.45 -10.66 -0.61
C VAL A 80 1.54 -11.20 0.29
N VAL A 81 2.58 -10.39 0.48
CA VAL A 81 3.74 -10.77 1.30
C VAL A 81 3.86 -9.84 2.50
N GLU A 82 4.23 -10.40 3.64
CA GLU A 82 4.59 -9.60 4.81
C GLU A 82 5.87 -8.81 4.50
N ILE A 83 5.94 -7.56 4.95
CA ILE A 83 7.08 -6.68 4.69
C ILE A 83 8.35 -7.25 5.32
N ALA A 84 8.24 -7.92 6.48
CA ALA A 84 9.34 -8.65 7.09
C ALA A 84 9.91 -9.77 6.19
N ASP A 85 9.05 -10.45 5.42
CA ASP A 85 9.44 -11.52 4.50
C ASP A 85 10.11 -11.01 3.22
N ALA A 86 9.91 -9.72 2.89
CA ALA A 86 10.62 -9.05 1.79
C ALA A 86 12.11 -8.84 2.09
N CYS A 87 12.56 -9.09 3.33
CA CYS A 87 13.97 -9.04 3.66
C CYS A 87 14.72 -10.25 3.07
N GLY A 88 15.68 -9.98 2.19
CA GLY A 88 16.52 -11.02 1.58
C GLY A 88 15.86 -11.83 0.45
N LYS A 89 14.67 -11.44 0.01
CA LYS A 89 13.99 -11.96 -1.17
C LYS A 89 13.70 -10.82 -2.13
N GLU A 90 13.73 -11.10 -3.44
CA GLU A 90 13.32 -10.12 -4.44
C GLU A 90 11.84 -10.31 -4.75
N PHE A 91 11.04 -9.28 -4.49
CA PHE A 91 9.63 -9.24 -4.84
C PHE A 91 9.34 -8.04 -5.75
N THR A 92 8.32 -8.20 -6.60
CA THR A 92 7.86 -7.15 -7.50
C THR A 92 6.51 -6.63 -7.03
N ALA A 93 6.47 -5.37 -6.60
CA ALA A 93 5.24 -4.67 -6.29
C ALA A 93 4.46 -4.36 -7.58
N LEU A 94 3.14 -4.47 -7.50
CA LEU A 94 2.23 -3.91 -8.48
C LEU A 94 2.17 -2.38 -8.26
N CYS A 95 2.67 -1.59 -9.21
CA CYS A 95 2.50 -0.14 -9.18
C CYS A 95 1.36 0.25 -10.12
N TYR A 96 0.49 1.14 -9.65
CA TYR A 96 -0.56 1.77 -10.45
C TYR A 96 -0.69 3.23 -10.05
N GLY A 97 -1.70 3.93 -10.56
CA GLY A 97 -1.94 5.31 -10.17
C GLY A 97 -3.19 5.90 -10.78
N PRO A 98 -3.60 7.09 -10.32
CA PRO A 98 -4.87 7.70 -10.70
C PRO A 98 -4.87 8.21 -12.15
N ARG A 99 -3.67 8.33 -12.75
CA ARG A 99 -3.45 8.79 -14.13
C ARG A 99 -2.81 7.71 -15.01
N GLN A 100 -2.70 6.48 -14.51
CA GLN A 100 -2.09 5.38 -15.25
C GLN A 100 -3.17 4.52 -15.88
N SER A 101 -3.00 4.20 -17.16
CA SER A 101 -3.90 3.25 -17.84
C SER A 101 -3.42 1.80 -17.71
N ARG A 102 -2.22 1.58 -17.15
CA ARG A 102 -1.58 0.26 -17.04
C ARG A 102 -0.72 0.23 -15.78
N HIS A 103 -0.65 -0.94 -15.17
CA HIS A 103 0.27 -1.19 -14.08
C HIS A 103 1.72 -1.22 -14.57
N THR A 104 2.64 -0.98 -13.65
CA THR A 104 4.08 -1.11 -13.88
C THR A 104 4.72 -1.94 -12.77
N PRO A 105 5.75 -2.74 -13.06
CA PRO A 105 6.51 -3.44 -12.04
C PRO A 105 7.38 -2.45 -11.25
N ALA A 106 7.58 -2.73 -9.96
CA ALA A 106 8.66 -2.14 -9.21
C ALA A 106 9.28 -3.13 -8.23
N VAL A 107 10.61 -3.24 -8.26
CA VAL A 107 11.36 -4.07 -7.30
C VAL A 107 11.28 -3.44 -5.92
N ILE A 108 11.00 -4.27 -4.92
CA ILE A 108 11.00 -3.88 -3.52
C ILE A 108 12.41 -4.10 -2.96
N ALA A 109 13.03 -3.04 -2.45
CA ALA A 109 14.29 -3.12 -1.72
C ALA A 109 14.12 -2.66 -0.28
N ILE A 110 14.76 -3.37 0.67
CA ILE A 110 14.80 -2.99 2.08
C ILE A 110 16.12 -2.28 2.36
N SER A 111 16.08 -1.06 2.86
CA SER A 111 17.28 -0.24 3.11
C SER A 111 17.62 -0.08 4.59
N ASN A 112 16.65 -0.22 5.49
CA ASN A 112 16.88 -0.05 6.93
C ASN A 112 15.84 -0.77 7.80
N TYR A 113 16.16 -0.95 9.08
CA TYR A 113 15.28 -1.52 10.09
C TYR A 113 15.31 -0.68 11.37
N PHE A 114 14.11 -0.34 11.86
CA PHE A 114 13.91 0.36 13.11
C PHE A 114 13.23 -0.56 14.11
N VAL A 115 13.86 -0.76 15.27
CA VAL A 115 13.29 -1.56 16.36
C VAL A 115 11.99 -0.96 16.89
N GLU A 116 11.96 0.37 16.97
CA GLU A 116 10.83 1.14 17.45
C GLU A 116 10.68 2.39 16.58
N HIS A 117 9.55 2.52 15.90
CA HIS A 117 9.23 3.67 15.05
C HIS A 117 7.74 3.98 15.13
N LYS A 118 7.43 5.28 15.11
CA LYS A 118 6.06 5.78 15.19
C LYS A 118 5.45 5.82 13.79
N ASN A 119 4.41 5.02 13.57
CA ASN A 119 3.68 4.97 12.32
C ASN A 119 2.30 5.60 12.50
N VAL A 120 1.99 6.60 11.68
CA VAL A 120 0.67 7.22 11.62
C VAL A 120 0.06 6.93 10.26
N GLY A 121 -1.14 6.36 10.24
CA GLY A 121 -1.84 5.92 9.05
C GLY A 121 -3.36 5.94 9.21
N PRO A 122 -4.11 5.77 8.11
CA PRO A 122 -5.56 5.65 8.18
C PRO A 122 -5.95 4.29 8.76
N LEU A 123 -7.04 4.25 9.52
CA LEU A 123 -7.65 2.99 9.91
C LEU A 123 -8.29 2.32 8.69
N LEU A 124 -7.80 1.15 8.30
CA LEU A 124 -8.32 0.37 7.17
C LEU A 124 -9.27 -0.73 7.64
N ASN A 125 -10.28 -1.02 6.82
CA ASN A 125 -11.14 -2.19 7.05
C ASN A 125 -10.51 -3.48 6.45
N LYS A 126 -11.11 -4.65 6.76
CA LYS A 126 -10.63 -5.99 6.35
C LYS A 126 -10.72 -6.28 4.84
N GLN A 127 -11.21 -5.35 4.03
CA GLN A 127 -11.37 -5.46 2.58
C GLN A 127 -10.61 -4.35 1.85
N GLN A 128 -9.84 -3.53 2.57
CA GLN A 128 -9.12 -2.41 1.99
C GLN A 128 -7.61 -2.61 2.11
N MET A 129 -6.91 -2.34 1.01
CA MET A 129 -5.48 -2.06 1.02
C MET A 129 -5.27 -0.59 0.69
N LEU A 130 -4.41 0.09 1.44
CA LEU A 130 -4.07 1.48 1.18
C LEU A 130 -3.32 1.60 -0.14
N CYS A 131 -3.74 2.53 -1.01
CA CYS A 131 -2.94 3.01 -2.14
C CYS A 131 -1.85 3.94 -1.61
N HIS A 132 -0.74 3.38 -1.14
CA HIS A 132 0.35 4.15 -0.54
C HIS A 132 1.19 4.81 -1.65
N PRO A 133 1.30 6.15 -1.68
CA PRO A 133 2.11 6.85 -2.66
C PRO A 133 3.58 6.41 -2.62
N ILE A 134 4.14 6.22 -3.81
CA ILE A 134 5.59 6.07 -4.04
C ILE A 134 6.11 7.16 -5.01
N GLY A 135 5.30 8.19 -5.23
CA GLY A 135 5.55 9.29 -6.15
C GLY A 135 4.31 10.18 -6.27
N PRO A 136 4.32 11.21 -7.14
CA PRO A 136 3.19 12.11 -7.34
C PRO A 136 1.99 11.45 -8.06
N ASP A 137 2.25 10.36 -8.79
CA ASP A 137 1.32 9.76 -9.75
C ASP A 137 1.24 8.23 -9.59
N GLU A 138 1.94 7.66 -8.61
CA GLU A 138 2.14 6.22 -8.46
C GLU A 138 1.91 5.77 -7.02
N TRP A 139 1.25 4.64 -6.85
CA TRP A 139 1.09 3.97 -5.57
C TRP A 139 1.44 2.49 -5.66
N ILE A 140 1.70 1.91 -4.49
CA ILE A 140 1.65 0.47 -4.21
C ILE A 140 0.44 0.19 -3.29
N ASN A 141 0.10 -1.08 -3.10
CA ASN A 141 -0.96 -1.47 -2.18
C ASN A 141 -0.40 -2.14 -0.94
N VAL A 142 -0.75 -1.62 0.23
CA VAL A 142 -0.27 -2.11 1.53
C VAL A 142 -1.38 -2.19 2.56
N ALA A 143 -1.27 -3.11 3.51
CA ALA A 143 -2.34 -3.32 4.49
C ALA A 143 -1.85 -4.00 5.78
N PRO A 144 -2.54 -3.80 6.92
CA PRO A 144 -2.10 -4.29 8.23
C PRO A 144 -2.35 -5.78 8.49
N SER A 145 -3.02 -6.50 7.58
CA SER A 145 -3.34 -7.93 7.77
C SER A 145 -3.03 -8.77 6.54
N ASP A 146 -3.01 -10.09 6.69
CA ASP A 146 -2.84 -11.09 5.62
C ASP A 146 -4.18 -11.66 5.15
N THR A 147 -5.29 -11.27 5.79
CA THR A 147 -6.64 -11.82 5.54
C THR A 147 -7.14 -11.58 4.11
N TYR A 148 -6.39 -10.80 3.32
CA TYR A 148 -6.61 -10.45 1.93
C TYR A 148 -6.27 -11.58 0.96
N ASN A 149 -5.43 -12.54 1.35
CA ASN A 149 -5.07 -13.71 0.53
C ASN A 149 -6.28 -14.50 0.07
N LYS A 150 -7.38 -14.52 0.84
CA LYS A 150 -8.62 -15.19 0.42
C LYS A 150 -9.33 -14.52 -0.77
N TYR A 151 -9.11 -13.23 -0.99
CA TYR A 151 -9.69 -12.49 -2.12
C TYR A 151 -8.80 -12.53 -3.36
N LEU A 152 -7.47 -12.60 -3.15
CA LEU A 152 -6.45 -12.57 -4.19
C LEU A 152 -6.02 -13.96 -4.67
N LYS A 153 -6.41 -15.02 -3.97
CA LYS A 153 -6.13 -16.39 -4.38
C LYS A 153 -6.64 -16.64 -5.82
N ASP A 154 -5.75 -17.17 -6.65
CA ASP A 154 -6.00 -17.49 -8.06
C ASP A 154 -6.41 -16.28 -8.92
N ARG A 155 -6.09 -15.06 -8.47
CA ARG A 155 -6.30 -13.81 -9.23
C ARG A 155 -5.04 -13.39 -9.96
N ALA A 156 -5.24 -12.80 -11.13
CA ALA A 156 -4.22 -12.13 -11.90
C ALA A 156 -4.42 -10.61 -11.86
N VAL A 157 -3.40 -9.85 -12.26
CA VAL A 157 -3.47 -8.38 -12.35
C VAL A 157 -4.66 -7.91 -13.21
N GLY A 158 -5.02 -8.65 -14.26
CA GLY A 158 -6.16 -8.32 -15.12
C GLY A 158 -7.54 -8.55 -14.49
N ASP A 159 -7.61 -9.20 -13.33
CA ASP A 159 -8.85 -9.29 -12.52
C ASP A 159 -9.04 -8.06 -11.63
N LEU A 160 -7.99 -7.23 -11.49
CA LEU A 160 -8.10 -5.88 -10.93
C LEU A 160 -8.48 -4.94 -12.07
N LEU A 161 -9.17 -3.85 -11.77
CA LEU A 161 -9.56 -2.80 -12.74
C LEU A 161 -10.63 -3.29 -13.71
N SER A 162 -11.86 -3.40 -13.22
CA SER A 162 -13.01 -3.63 -14.12
C SER A 162 -13.08 -2.49 -15.14
N ASP A 163 -12.93 -2.80 -16.43
CA ASP A 163 -13.11 -1.87 -17.55
C ASP A 163 -14.45 -1.11 -17.49
#